data_AF-A0A7Z1MYZ6-F1
#
_entry.id   AF-A0A7Z1MYZ6-F1
#
_cell.length_a   1.000
_cell.length_b   1.000
_cell.length_c   1.000
_cell.angle_alpha   90.00
_cell.angle_beta   90.00
_cell.angle_gamma   90.00
#
_symmetry.space_group_name_H-M   'P 1'
#
loop_
_entity.id
_entity.type
_entity.pdbx_description
1 polymer ?
#
loop_
_entity_poly.entity_id
_entity_poly.type
_entity_poly.pdbx_seq_one_letter_code
_entity_poly.pdbx_strand_id
1 'polypeptide(L)'
;VSTPQGAWVAPPERAVWIPGGTPHAVRMVGAVQTRSVLVDQAVYPGLARSCRVLGVSPLLRQFLVEAAHVPVEYAEAARDGLIMRLLVAEIERAPLIPLAVPFPRHAALAARCHAFVERPDAHVTIDQWADALAMNRRRFTRLFRQETGMS
;
A
#
# COMPACT_ATOMS: atom_id res chain seq x y z
N VAL A 1 4.11 -0.02 -3.76
CA VAL A 1 3.62 1.36 -3.54
C VAL A 1 4.40 1.95 -2.38
N SER A 2 4.93 3.15 -2.51
CA SER A 2 5.62 3.86 -1.42
C SER A 2 4.97 5.22 -1.19
N THR A 3 4.93 5.65 0.06
CA THR A 3 4.53 6.99 0.49
C THR A 3 5.57 7.51 1.49
N PRO A 4 5.52 8.77 1.94
CA PRO A 4 6.40 9.25 3.00
C PRO A 4 6.27 8.50 4.33
N GLN A 5 5.19 7.73 4.53
CA GLN A 5 4.91 7.00 5.78
C GLN A 5 5.34 5.52 5.73
N GLY A 6 5.60 4.97 4.55
CA GLY A 6 5.96 3.56 4.43
C GLY A 6 5.93 3.03 3.00
N ALA A 7 6.11 1.72 2.88
CA ALA A 7 5.97 0.99 1.63
C ALA A 7 5.01 -0.19 1.80
N TRP A 8 4.24 -0.47 0.74
CA TRP A 8 3.28 -1.56 0.65
C TRP A 8 3.58 -2.40 -0.58
N VAL A 9 3.58 -3.72 -0.42
CA VAL A 9 3.76 -4.68 -1.51
C VAL A 9 2.45 -5.39 -1.78
N ALA A 10 2.00 -5.37 -3.03
CA ALA A 10 0.84 -6.10 -3.49
C ALA A 10 1.27 -7.22 -4.45
N PRO A 11 1.46 -8.45 -3.96
CA PRO A 11 1.63 -9.63 -4.82
C PRO A 11 0.30 -9.95 -5.55
N PRO A 12 0.26 -10.99 -6.41
CA PRO A 12 -0.99 -11.42 -7.05
C PRO A 12 -2.14 -11.57 -6.05
N GLU A 13 -3.36 -11.18 -6.48
CA GLU A 13 -4.58 -11.22 -5.67
C GLU A 13 -4.53 -10.35 -4.40
N ARG A 14 -3.68 -9.32 -4.40
CA ARG A 14 -3.65 -8.27 -3.38
C ARG A 14 -3.80 -6.92 -4.05
N ALA A 15 -4.40 -5.98 -3.31
CA ALA A 15 -4.55 -4.60 -3.74
C ALA A 15 -3.95 -3.66 -2.69
N VAL A 16 -3.49 -2.49 -3.11
CA VAL A 16 -3.13 -1.41 -2.17
C VAL A 16 -4.25 -0.39 -2.20
N TRP A 17 -4.89 -0.18 -1.05
CA TRP A 17 -5.76 0.96 -0.83
C TRP A 17 -4.92 2.20 -0.54
N ILE A 18 -5.17 3.28 -1.27
CA ILE A 18 -4.47 4.55 -1.14
C ILE A 18 -5.53 5.63 -0.94
N PRO A 19 -5.60 6.29 0.23
CA PRO A 19 -6.54 7.38 0.46
C PRO A 19 -6.32 8.54 -0.52
N GLY A 20 -7.41 9.20 -0.89
CA GLY A 20 -7.36 10.36 -1.79
C GLY A 20 -6.40 11.44 -1.28
N GLY A 21 -5.65 12.05 -2.19
CA GLY A 21 -4.66 13.09 -1.84
C GLY A 21 -3.35 12.58 -1.21
N THR A 22 -3.15 11.27 -1.07
CA THR A 22 -1.89 10.71 -0.56
C THR A 22 -0.80 10.74 -1.64
N PRO A 23 0.31 11.50 -1.48
CA PRO A 23 1.44 11.41 -2.39
C PRO A 23 2.05 10.01 -2.34
N HIS A 24 2.14 9.35 -3.49
CA HIS A 24 2.63 7.97 -3.57
C HIS A 24 3.37 7.72 -4.88
N ALA A 25 4.25 6.71 -4.86
CA ALA A 25 4.89 6.15 -6.04
C ALA A 25 4.52 4.67 -6.18
N VAL A 26 4.32 4.22 -7.42
CA VAL A 26 4.02 2.83 -7.74
C VAL A 26 5.14 2.27 -8.60
N ARG A 27 5.75 1.18 -8.11
CA ARG A 27 6.77 0.43 -8.84
C ARG A 27 6.23 -0.97 -9.12
N MET A 28 6.24 -1.35 -10.39
CA MET A 28 5.89 -2.71 -10.84
C MET A 28 7.16 -3.53 -11.01
N VAL A 29 7.16 -4.76 -10.49
CA VAL A 29 8.32 -5.66 -10.56
C VAL A 29 7.91 -6.91 -11.32
N GLY A 30 8.55 -7.16 -12.47
CA GLY A 30 8.20 -8.25 -13.39
C GLY A 30 7.05 -7.89 -14.34
N ALA A 31 6.46 -8.91 -14.98
CA ALA A 31 5.30 -8.74 -15.83
C ALA A 31 4.04 -8.59 -14.97
N VAL A 32 3.51 -7.37 -14.87
CA VAL A 32 2.37 -7.04 -14.02
C VAL A 32 1.26 -6.40 -14.85
N GLN A 33 0.03 -6.90 -14.68
CA GLN A 33 -1.19 -6.21 -15.10
C GLN A 33 -1.90 -5.71 -13.85
N THR A 34 -2.31 -4.44 -13.85
CA THR A 34 -3.02 -3.84 -12.73
C THR A 34 -4.34 -3.26 -13.17
N ARG A 35 -5.28 -3.20 -12.22
CA ARG A 35 -6.55 -2.50 -12.35
C ARG A 35 -6.66 -1.54 -11.18
N SER A 36 -7.15 -0.34 -11.45
CA SER A 36 -7.35 0.70 -10.45
C SER A 36 -8.79 1.16 -10.52
N VAL A 37 -9.39 1.31 -9.34
CA VAL A 37 -10.70 1.94 -9.18
C VAL A 37 -10.49 3.17 -8.33
N LEU A 38 -11.00 4.30 -8.82
CA LEU A 38 -10.98 5.56 -8.11
C LEU A 38 -12.33 5.69 -7.40
N VAL A 39 -12.29 5.85 -6.08
CA VAL A 39 -13.48 5.95 -5.25
C VAL A 39 -13.43 7.28 -4.50
N ASP A 40 -14.51 8.04 -4.56
CA ASP A 40 -14.64 9.26 -3.78
C ASP A 40 -14.89 8.89 -2.30
N GLN A 41 -13.89 9.14 -1.47
CA GLN A 41 -13.96 8.86 -0.04
C GLN A 41 -14.97 9.76 0.70
N ALA A 42 -15.39 10.89 0.11
CA ALA A 42 -16.45 11.73 0.66
C ALA A 42 -17.83 11.05 0.60
N VAL A 43 -18.05 10.18 -0.40
CA VAL A 43 -19.30 9.41 -0.57
C VAL A 43 -19.31 8.17 0.34
N TYR A 44 -18.13 7.61 0.63
CA TYR A 44 -17.98 6.36 1.37
C TYR A 44 -17.08 6.53 2.61
N PRO A 45 -17.62 7.04 3.72
CA PRO A 45 -16.83 7.38 4.91
C PRO A 45 -16.28 6.13 5.65
N GLY A 46 -16.79 4.93 5.34
CA GLY A 46 -16.29 3.66 5.87
C GLY A 46 -14.93 3.26 5.32
N LEU A 47 -14.50 3.87 4.20
CA LEU A 47 -13.20 3.59 3.60
C LEU A 47 -12.05 4.11 4.45
N ALA A 48 -10.98 3.32 4.46
CA ALA A 48 -9.81 3.57 5.28
C ALA A 48 -9.11 4.90 5.00
N ARG A 49 -8.68 5.60 6.05
CA ARG A 49 -7.89 6.85 5.96
C ARG A 49 -6.38 6.63 5.95
N SER A 50 -5.94 5.38 5.89
CA SER A 50 -4.54 5.00 5.84
C SER A 50 -4.28 4.00 4.74
N CYS A 51 -3.11 4.09 4.12
CA CYS A 51 -2.66 3.11 3.14
C CYS A 51 -2.60 1.72 3.76
N ARG A 52 -3.12 0.72 3.04
CA ARG A 52 -3.15 -0.67 3.50
C ARG A 52 -3.20 -1.65 2.35
N VAL A 53 -2.71 -2.86 2.58
CA VAL A 53 -2.85 -3.96 1.62
C VAL A 53 -4.12 -4.73 1.94
N LEU A 54 -4.97 -4.89 0.94
CA LEU A 54 -6.22 -5.62 1.02
C LEU A 54 -6.07 -6.96 0.31
N GLY A 55 -6.66 -8.01 0.90
CA GLY A 55 -6.87 -9.27 0.22
C GLY A 55 -7.98 -9.13 -0.80
N VAL A 56 -7.72 -9.52 -2.05
CA VAL A 56 -8.73 -9.48 -3.11
C VAL A 56 -9.45 -10.82 -3.12
N SER A 57 -10.70 -10.84 -2.66
CA SER A 57 -11.56 -12.03 -2.74
C SER A 57 -11.89 -12.36 -4.20
N PRO A 58 -12.28 -13.60 -4.53
CA PRO A 58 -12.75 -13.94 -5.87
C PRO A 58 -13.92 -13.05 -6.32
N LEU A 59 -14.82 -12.69 -5.40
CA LEU A 59 -15.95 -11.81 -5.68
C LEU A 59 -15.49 -10.38 -6.00
N LEU A 60 -14.64 -9.78 -5.15
CA LEU A 60 -14.07 -8.47 -5.40
C LEU A 60 -13.30 -8.43 -6.72
N ARG A 61 -12.57 -9.51 -7.06
CA ARG A 61 -11.90 -9.64 -8.35
C ARG A 61 -12.87 -9.53 -9.51
N GLN A 62 -14.03 -10.19 -9.46
CA GLN A 62 -15.03 -10.10 -10.53
C GLN A 62 -15.63 -8.70 -10.61
N PHE A 63 -15.91 -8.04 -9.47
CA PHE A 63 -16.35 -6.65 -9.49
C PHE A 63 -15.33 -5.70 -10.11
N LEU A 64 -14.03 -5.86 -9.81
CA LEU A 64 -12.95 -5.09 -10.46
C LEU A 64 -12.86 -5.37 -11.97
N VAL A 65 -13.23 -6.57 -12.42
CA VAL A 65 -13.27 -6.91 -13.85
C VAL A 65 -14.45 -6.23 -14.53
N GLU A 66 -15.65 -6.35 -13.96
CA GLU A 66 -16.89 -5.77 -14.47
C GLU A 66 -16.84 -4.23 -14.46
N ALA A 67 -16.32 -3.62 -13.40
CA ALA A 67 -16.23 -2.16 -13.27
C ALA A 67 -15.41 -1.50 -14.39
N ALA A 68 -14.47 -2.23 -15.01
CA ALA A 68 -13.71 -1.71 -16.15
C ALA A 68 -14.52 -1.59 -17.45
N HIS A 69 -15.69 -2.23 -17.51
CA HIS A 69 -16.60 -2.17 -18.65
C HIS A 69 -17.78 -1.22 -18.41
N VAL A 70 -17.93 -0.70 -17.19
CA VAL A 70 -18.96 0.28 -16.86
C VAL A 70 -18.56 1.63 -17.51
N PRO A 71 -19.47 2.29 -18.24
CA PRO A 71 -19.19 3.60 -18.82
C PRO A 71 -18.93 4.64 -17.72
N VAL A 72 -18.25 5.74 -18.05
CA VAL A 72 -17.97 6.82 -17.08
C VAL A 72 -19.27 7.39 -16.50
N GLU A 73 -20.26 7.58 -17.36
CA GLU A 73 -21.62 7.97 -16.98
C GLU A 73 -22.51 6.74 -17.02
N TYR A 74 -23.10 6.40 -15.87
CA TYR A 74 -24.01 5.27 -15.74
C TYR A 74 -25.19 5.64 -14.85
N ALA A 75 -26.33 4.97 -15.07
CA ALA A 75 -27.48 5.14 -14.20
C ALA A 75 -27.22 4.46 -12.85
N GLU A 76 -27.14 5.25 -11.78
CA GLU A 76 -26.84 4.76 -10.43
C GLU A 76 -27.87 3.75 -9.90
N ALA A 77 -29.14 3.87 -10.31
CA ALA A 77 -30.21 2.95 -9.91
C ALA A 77 -30.24 1.66 -10.76
N ALA A 78 -29.43 1.56 -11.81
CA ALA A 78 -29.36 0.40 -12.69
C ALA A 78 -28.27 -0.60 -12.26
N ARG A 79 -28.09 -1.65 -13.07
CA ARG A 79 -27.10 -2.72 -12.86
C ARG A 79 -25.71 -2.18 -12.55
N ASP A 80 -25.23 -1.21 -13.32
CA ASP A 80 -23.86 -0.73 -13.19
C ASP A 80 -23.64 0.06 -11.89
N GLY A 81 -24.64 0.84 -11.46
CA GLY A 81 -24.63 1.47 -10.15
C GLY A 81 -24.65 0.46 -8.99
N LEU A 82 -25.37 -0.67 -9.15
CA LEU A 82 -25.32 -1.77 -8.17
C LEU A 82 -23.93 -2.41 -8.10
N ILE A 83 -23.28 -2.64 -9.25
CA ILE A 83 -21.92 -3.17 -9.33
C ILE A 83 -20.94 -2.26 -8.60
N MET A 84 -20.98 -0.96 -8.86
CA MET A 84 -20.08 0.01 -8.23
C MET A 84 -20.30 0.08 -6.71
N ARG A 85 -21.56 0.09 -6.23
CA ARG A 85 -21.84 0.06 -4.78
C ARG A 85 -21.36 -1.22 -4.11
N LEU A 86 -21.58 -2.38 -4.74
CA LEU A 86 -21.13 -3.67 -4.21
C LEU A 86 -19.59 -3.78 -4.22
N LEU A 87 -18.93 -3.24 -5.24
CA LEU A 87 -17.48 -3.15 -5.29
C LEU A 87 -16.93 -2.40 -4.07
N VAL A 88 -17.49 -1.23 -3.75
CA VAL A 88 -17.05 -0.45 -2.59
C VAL A 88 -17.34 -1.19 -1.28
N ALA A 89 -18.51 -1.80 -1.14
CA ALA A 89 -18.84 -2.61 0.04
C ALA A 89 -17.85 -3.78 0.24
N GLU A 90 -17.42 -4.43 -0.85
CA GLU A 90 -16.40 -5.49 -0.79
C GLU A 90 -15.01 -4.95 -0.44
N ILE A 91 -14.64 -3.74 -0.88
CA ILE A 91 -13.40 -3.07 -0.46
C ILE A 91 -13.42 -2.79 1.05
N GLU A 92 -14.52 -2.27 1.58
CA GLU A 92 -14.66 -1.98 3.02
C GLU A 92 -14.53 -3.25 3.89
N ARG A 93 -15.00 -4.39 3.37
CA ARG A 93 -14.95 -5.70 4.05
C ARG A 93 -13.66 -6.49 3.79
N ALA A 94 -12.83 -6.04 2.85
CA ALA A 94 -11.66 -6.79 2.43
C ALA A 94 -10.68 -7.01 3.59
N PRO A 95 -10.12 -8.22 3.75
CA PRO A 95 -9.22 -8.50 4.85
C PRO A 95 -7.93 -7.68 4.73
N LEU A 96 -7.49 -7.13 5.86
CA LEU A 96 -6.19 -6.47 5.96
C LEU A 96 -5.07 -7.50 5.89
N ILE A 97 -4.13 -7.29 4.97
CA ILE A 97 -2.96 -8.15 4.82
C ILE A 97 -1.73 -7.38 5.33
N PRO A 98 -0.94 -7.95 6.27
CA PRO A 98 0.19 -7.27 6.88
C PRO A 98 1.43 -7.26 5.96
N LEU A 99 1.29 -6.71 4.75
CA LEU A 99 2.37 -6.51 3.77
C LEU A 99 2.75 -5.03 3.68
N ALA A 100 2.82 -4.39 4.84
CA ALA A 100 3.27 -3.01 5.01
C ALA A 100 4.64 -3.01 5.70
N VAL A 101 5.57 -2.23 5.15
CA VAL A 101 6.88 -1.92 5.72
C VAL A 101 6.82 -0.47 6.17
N PRO A 102 6.62 -0.20 7.47
CA PRO A 102 6.56 1.17 7.98
C PRO A 102 7.94 1.81 7.89
N PHE A 103 7.97 3.12 7.58
CA PHE A 103 9.21 3.87 7.67
C PHE A 103 9.43 4.43 9.08
N PRO A 104 10.68 4.42 9.57
CA PRO A 104 11.04 5.01 10.86
C PRO A 104 10.79 6.53 10.86
N ARG A 105 10.64 7.11 12.06
CA ARG A 105 10.44 8.56 12.24
C ARG A 105 11.77 9.31 12.20
N HIS A 106 12.87 8.65 12.54
CA HIS A 106 14.21 9.23 12.50
C HIS A 106 14.62 9.54 11.06
N ALA A 107 14.72 10.83 10.70
CA ALA A 107 14.85 11.30 9.32
C ALA A 107 16.00 10.64 8.53
N ALA A 108 17.20 10.54 9.10
CA ALA A 108 18.34 9.93 8.40
C ALA A 108 18.16 8.42 8.18
N LEU A 109 17.41 7.74 9.05
CA LEU A 109 17.11 6.32 8.93
C LEU A 109 15.98 6.11 7.90
N ALA A 110 14.95 6.96 7.93
CA ALA A 110 13.87 6.98 6.94
C ALA A 110 14.41 7.20 5.52
N ALA A 111 15.33 8.16 5.34
CA ALA A 111 15.98 8.42 4.05
C ALA A 111 16.73 7.19 3.52
N ARG A 112 17.43 6.45 4.39
CA ARG A 112 18.08 5.18 4.03
C ARG A 112 17.07 4.10 3.66
N CYS A 113 15.98 3.95 4.42
CA CYS A 113 14.90 3.03 4.09
C CYS A 113 14.29 3.35 2.71
N HIS A 114 14.02 4.62 2.42
CA HIS A 114 13.54 5.05 1.11
C HIS A 114 14.53 4.67 0.00
N ALA A 115 15.82 5.02 0.16
CA ALA A 115 16.84 4.71 -0.84
C ALA A 115 16.98 3.20 -1.09
N PHE A 116 16.92 2.38 -0.04
CA PHE A 116 16.98 0.92 -0.14
C PHE A 116 15.75 0.33 -0.84
N VAL A 117 14.55 0.87 -0.57
CA VAL A 117 13.34 0.43 -1.27
C VAL A 117 13.39 0.78 -2.76
N GLU A 118 14.01 1.89 -3.14
CA GLU A 118 14.21 2.26 -4.55
C GLU A 118 15.25 1.36 -5.24
N ARG A 119 16.36 1.05 -4.56
CA ARG A 119 17.44 0.20 -5.08
C ARG A 119 17.85 -0.84 -4.03
N PRO A 120 17.12 -1.97 -3.96
CA PRO A 120 17.43 -3.03 -3.00
C PRO A 120 18.79 -3.66 -3.33
N ASP A 121 19.62 -3.83 -2.31
CA ASP A 121 20.91 -4.51 -2.42
C ASP A 121 21.03 -5.55 -1.30
N ALA A 122 21.15 -6.82 -1.69
CA ALA A 122 21.20 -7.95 -0.76
C ALA A 122 22.51 -8.00 0.05
N HIS A 123 23.54 -7.24 -0.32
CA HIS A 123 24.83 -7.22 0.36
C HIS A 123 24.92 -6.22 1.51
N VAL A 124 23.88 -5.40 1.68
CA VAL A 124 23.90 -4.33 2.68
C VAL A 124 23.68 -4.91 4.08
N THR A 125 24.59 -4.63 5.00
CA THR A 125 24.56 -5.16 6.37
C THR A 125 24.05 -4.15 7.40
N ILE A 126 23.57 -4.67 8.54
CA ILE A 126 23.16 -3.84 9.68
C ILE A 126 24.33 -2.97 10.18
N ASP A 127 25.55 -3.50 10.18
CA ASP A 127 26.72 -2.77 10.66
C ASP A 127 27.02 -1.57 9.74
N GLN A 128 26.94 -1.75 8.42
CA GLN A 128 27.07 -0.66 7.44
C GLN A 128 26.00 0.43 7.65
N TRP A 129 24.76 0.06 7.98
CA TRP A 129 23.70 1.04 8.27
C TRP A 129 23.94 1.78 9.58
N ALA A 130 24.40 1.07 10.61
CA ALA A 130 24.68 1.63 11.92
C ALA A 130 25.85 2.62 11.85
N ASP A 131 26.97 2.22 11.23
CA ASP A 131 28.17 3.03 11.03
C ASP A 131 27.84 4.32 10.29
N ALA A 132 27.06 4.20 9.22
CA ALA A 132 26.72 5.32 8.37
C ALA A 132 25.63 6.24 8.97
N LEU A 133 25.14 5.93 10.18
CA LEU A 133 24.33 6.78 11.04
C LEU A 133 25.08 7.21 12.32
N ALA A 134 26.38 6.92 12.42
CA ALA A 134 27.20 7.11 13.62
C ALA A 134 26.59 6.45 14.88
N MET A 135 26.04 5.25 14.71
CA MET A 135 25.44 4.44 15.77
C MET A 135 26.17 3.11 15.87
N ASN A 136 26.32 2.60 17.09
CA ASN A 136 26.64 1.17 17.23
C ASN A 136 25.41 0.31 16.88
N ARG A 137 25.66 -0.95 16.53
CA ARG A 137 24.63 -1.94 16.17
C ARG A 137 23.48 -2.00 17.17
N ARG A 138 23.78 -2.01 18.48
CA ARG A 138 22.75 -2.10 19.55
C ARG A 138 21.84 -0.88 19.58
N ARG A 139 22.38 0.32 19.40
CA ARG A 139 21.61 1.56 19.34
C ARG A 139 20.74 1.59 18.09
N PHE A 140 21.31 1.20 16.95
CA PHE A 140 20.60 1.11 15.68
C PHE A 140 19.40 0.15 15.76
N THR A 141 19.61 -1.10 16.15
CA THR A 141 18.54 -2.11 16.19
C THR A 141 17.45 -1.75 17.19
N ARG A 142 17.82 -1.16 18.34
CA ARG A 142 16.84 -0.64 19.31
C ARG A 142 16.02 0.50 18.73
N LEU A 143 16.63 1.46 18.05
CA LEU A 143 15.93 2.58 17.42
C LEU A 143 14.99 2.08 16.31
N PHE A 144 15.50 1.21 15.42
CA PHE A 144 14.72 0.64 14.33
C PHE A 144 13.49 -0.08 14.89
N ARG A 145 13.67 -0.99 15.85
CA ARG A 145 12.56 -1.71 16.49
C ARG A 145 11.59 -0.80 17.22
N GLN A 146 12.07 0.23 17.89
CA GLN A 146 11.23 1.19 18.60
C GLN A 146 10.33 1.99 17.65
N GLU A 147 10.81 2.29 16.45
CA GLU A 147 10.07 3.13 15.48
C GLU A 147 9.25 2.33 14.47
N THR A 148 9.68 1.11 14.10
CA THR A 148 9.03 0.29 13.05
C THR A 148 8.32 -0.94 13.61
N GLY A 149 8.62 -1.35 14.84
CA GLY A 149 8.16 -2.62 15.42
C GLY A 149 8.84 -3.86 14.82
N MET A 150 9.79 -3.67 13.89
CA MET A 150 10.51 -4.74 13.17
C MET A 150 11.95 -4.92 13.69
N SER A 151 12.58 -6.06 13.41
CA SER A 151 13.97 -6.38 13.81
C SER A 151 14.82 -6.84 12.65
#